data_AF-A0A917XPS3-F1
#
_entry.id   AF-A0A917XPS3-F1
#
_cell.length_a   1.000
_cell.length_b   1.000
_cell.length_c   1.000
_cell.angle_alpha   90.00
_cell.angle_beta   90.00
_cell.angle_gamma   90.00
#
_symmetry.space_group_name_H-M   'P 1'
#
loop_
_entity.id
_entity.type
_entity.pdbx_description
1 polymer ?
#
loop_
_entity_poly.entity_id
_entity_poly.type
_entity_poly.pdbx_seq_one_letter_code
_entity_poly.pdbx_strand_id
1 'polypeptide(L)'
;MSTTDPLALLRATVAVQRLDDELTVSPGDPQRERAYRVHRAALADRAVPVLAEVEDPAISEQDAEDTARRLLRHDRAHGTGRGPVPADDPRWDTDPRGYARQEHAAAVLDEHDQEHARA
;
A
#
# COMPACT_ATOMS: atom_id res chain seq x y z
N MET A 1 14.92 -2.63 -17.10
CA MET A 1 14.50 -1.50 -16.27
C MET A 1 13.04 -1.23 -16.57
N SER A 2 12.13 -1.60 -15.68
CA SER A 2 10.72 -1.22 -15.86
C SER A 2 10.62 0.24 -15.41
N THR A 3 10.56 1.17 -16.36
CA THR A 3 10.24 2.57 -16.10
C THR A 3 8.90 2.61 -15.37
N THR A 4 8.89 3.04 -14.11
CA THR A 4 7.65 3.32 -13.39
C THR A 4 6.84 4.29 -14.24
N ASP A 5 5.67 3.87 -14.71
CA ASP A 5 4.76 4.72 -15.51
C ASP A 5 4.39 5.96 -14.67
N PRO A 6 4.83 7.18 -15.06
CA PRO A 6 4.56 8.39 -14.30
C PRO A 6 3.07 8.66 -14.10
N LEU A 7 2.23 8.27 -15.06
CA LEU A 7 0.79 8.43 -14.96
C LEU A 7 0.18 7.44 -13.95
N ALA A 8 0.70 6.21 -13.89
CA ALA A 8 0.29 5.24 -12.88
C ALA A 8 0.67 5.71 -11.48
N LEU A 9 1.87 6.31 -11.31
CA LEU A 9 2.30 6.87 -10.03
C LEU A 9 1.42 8.05 -9.61
N LEU A 10 1.11 8.97 -10.53
CA LEU A 10 0.21 10.09 -10.27
C LEU A 10 -1.19 9.62 -9.83
N ARG A 11 -1.76 8.61 -10.51
CA ARG A 11 -3.05 8.03 -10.14
C ARG A 11 -3.01 7.42 -8.74
N ALA A 12 -1.94 6.71 -8.40
CA ALA A 12 -1.76 6.14 -7.06
C ALA A 12 -1.66 7.25 -5.99
N THR A 13 -0.95 8.34 -6.26
CA THR A 13 -0.90 9.51 -5.36
C THR A 13 -2.29 10.11 -5.13
N VAL A 14 -3.08 10.29 -6.20
CA VAL A 14 -4.46 10.81 -6.09
C VAL A 14 -5.35 9.86 -5.27
N ALA A 15 -5.22 8.54 -5.47
CA ALA A 15 -5.98 7.55 -4.72
C ALA A 15 -5.65 7.60 -3.21
N VAL A 16 -4.37 7.70 -2.86
CA VAL A 16 -3.92 7.85 -1.47
C VAL A 16 -4.44 9.15 -0.86
N GLN A 17 -4.34 10.27 -1.57
CA GLN A 17 -4.84 11.56 -1.07
C GLN A 17 -6.35 11.50 -0.80
N ARG A 18 -7.13 10.92 -1.72
CA ARG A 18 -8.57 10.75 -1.54
C ARG A 18 -8.89 9.94 -0.28
N LEU A 19 -8.19 8.82 -0.06
CA LEU A 19 -8.39 7.97 1.11
C LEU A 19 -8.02 8.70 2.42
N ASP A 20 -6.97 9.53 2.39
CA ASP A 20 -6.55 10.36 3.53
C ASP A 20 -7.61 11.43 3.88
N ASP A 21 -8.15 12.09 2.85
CA ASP A 21 -9.23 13.07 2.99
C ASP A 21 -10.50 12.39 3.57
N GLU A 22 -10.85 11.20 3.08
CA GLU A 22 -11.99 10.43 3.59
C GLU A 22 -11.82 10.05 5.08
N LEU A 23 -10.60 9.66 5.48
CA LEU A 23 -10.28 9.37 6.88
C LEU A 23 -10.31 10.60 7.77
N THR A 24 -9.98 11.77 7.23
CA THR A 24 -10.08 13.04 7.95
C THR A 24 -11.53 13.40 8.23
N VAL A 25 -12.43 13.15 7.26
CA VAL A 25 -13.87 13.41 7.41
C VAL A 25 -14.55 12.39 8.33
N SER A 26 -14.16 11.11 8.23
CA SER A 26 -14.76 10.02 9.00
C SER A 26 -13.69 9.17 9.69
N PRO A 27 -13.07 9.68 10.78
CA PRO A 27 -12.03 8.96 11.48
C PRO A 27 -12.57 7.67 12.11
N GLY A 28 -11.75 6.63 12.12
CA GLY A 28 -12.04 5.36 12.80
C GLY A 28 -12.83 4.33 11.99
N ASP A 29 -13.06 4.55 10.70
CA ASP A 29 -13.55 3.50 9.80
C ASP A 29 -12.42 2.47 9.52
N PRO A 30 -12.51 1.23 10.05
CA PRO A 30 -11.43 0.26 9.94
C PRO A 30 -11.17 -0.20 8.50
N GLN A 31 -12.21 -0.23 7.66
CA GLN A 31 -12.06 -0.67 6.26
C GLN A 31 -11.34 0.41 5.45
N ARG A 32 -11.72 1.67 5.62
CA ARG A 32 -11.02 2.80 4.97
C ARG A 32 -9.61 2.96 5.49
N GLU A 33 -9.40 2.82 6.80
CA GLU A 33 -8.06 2.90 7.37
C GLU A 33 -7.14 1.85 6.76
N ARG A 34 -7.65 0.62 6.62
CA ARG A 34 -6.90 -0.43 5.96
C ARG A 34 -6.63 -0.13 4.49
N ALA A 35 -7.64 0.29 3.73
CA ALA A 35 -7.47 0.64 2.32
C ALA A 35 -6.40 1.71 2.13
N TYR A 36 -6.43 2.77 2.94
CA TYR A 36 -5.39 3.79 2.98
C TYR A 36 -4.00 3.18 3.23
N ARG A 37 -3.85 2.31 4.23
CA ARG A 37 -2.55 1.70 4.57
C ARG A 37 -1.99 0.86 3.41
N VAL A 38 -2.84 0.08 2.74
CA VAL A 38 -2.45 -0.74 1.57
C VAL A 38 -1.97 0.17 0.44
N HIS A 39 -2.77 1.16 0.05
CA HIS A 39 -2.45 2.07 -1.05
C HIS A 39 -1.23 2.96 -0.74
N ARG A 40 -1.08 3.44 0.50
CA ARG A 40 0.07 4.25 0.92
C ARG A 40 1.38 3.47 0.91
N ALA A 41 1.37 2.22 1.37
CA ALA A 41 2.55 1.36 1.37
C ALA A 41 2.97 0.97 -0.06
N ALA A 42 2.00 0.68 -0.93
CA ALA A 42 2.27 0.39 -2.34
C ALA A 42 2.80 1.61 -3.11
N LEU A 43 2.25 2.80 -2.84
CA LEU A 43 2.75 4.05 -3.40
C LEU A 43 4.20 4.31 -2.99
N ALA A 44 4.51 4.16 -1.70
CA ALA A 44 5.86 4.34 -1.18
C ALA A 44 6.86 3.43 -1.89
N ASP A 45 6.57 2.13 -1.97
CA ASP A 45 7.42 1.12 -2.61
C ASP A 45 7.68 1.44 -4.09
N ARG A 46 6.65 1.88 -4.83
CA ARG A 46 6.73 2.20 -6.26
C ARG A 46 7.40 3.55 -6.53
N ALA A 47 7.37 4.47 -5.58
CA ALA A 47 7.96 5.80 -5.71
C ALA A 47 9.48 5.79 -5.53
N VAL A 48 10.06 4.79 -4.81
CA VAL A 48 11.50 4.71 -4.52
C VAL A 48 12.40 5.01 -5.73
N PRO A 49 12.23 4.38 -6.91
CA PRO A 49 13.13 4.63 -8.04
C PRO A 49 13.03 6.06 -8.59
N VAL A 50 11.85 6.68 -8.50
CA VAL A 50 11.59 8.04 -9.01
C VAL A 50 12.12 9.08 -8.02
N LEU A 51 11.91 8.84 -6.72
CA LEU A 51 12.39 9.75 -5.67
C LEU A 51 13.91 9.72 -5.53
N ALA A 52 14.56 8.58 -5.78
CA ALA A 52 16.02 8.47 -5.83
C ALA A 52 16.69 9.43 -6.86
N GLU A 53 15.94 9.97 -7.82
CA GLU A 53 16.45 10.99 -8.77
C GLU A 53 16.47 12.41 -8.18
N VAL A 54 15.73 12.66 -7.10
CA VAL A 54 15.49 14.01 -6.53
C VAL A 54 15.83 14.13 -5.03
N GLU A 55 16.00 13.01 -4.32
CA GLU A 55 16.40 12.96 -2.91
C GLU A 55 17.39 11.81 -2.62
N ASP A 56 17.91 11.76 -1.39
CA ASP A 56 18.74 10.63 -0.93
C ASP A 56 17.88 9.33 -0.97
N PRO A 57 18.30 8.30 -1.71
CA PRO A 57 17.55 7.05 -1.82
C PRO A 57 17.19 6.43 -0.48
N ALA A 58 18.05 6.59 0.54
CA ALA A 58 17.81 6.05 1.88
C ALA A 58 16.53 6.62 2.53
N ILE A 59 16.14 7.85 2.18
CA ILE A 59 14.91 8.48 2.68
C ILE A 59 13.68 7.76 2.11
N SER A 60 13.64 7.61 0.78
CA SER A 60 12.52 6.93 0.10
C SER A 60 12.41 5.45 0.47
N GLU A 61 13.56 4.77 0.63
CA GLU A 61 13.62 3.37 1.06
C GLU A 61 13.09 3.19 2.48
N GLN A 62 13.46 4.09 3.39
CA GLN A 62 12.97 4.09 4.77
C GLN A 62 11.46 4.35 4.84
N ASP A 63 10.92 5.29 4.04
CA ASP A 63 9.46 5.53 3.98
C ASP A 63 8.70 4.30 3.47
N ALA A 64 9.21 3.64 2.43
CA ALA A 64 8.65 2.40 1.91
C ALA A 64 8.65 1.29 2.95
N GLU A 65 9.73 1.14 3.70
CA GLU A 65 9.81 0.15 4.77
C GLU A 65 8.86 0.48 5.93
N ASP A 66 8.82 1.74 6.39
CA ASP A 66 8.00 2.15 7.53
C ASP A 66 6.50 2.03 7.24
N THR A 67 6.08 2.43 6.04
CA THR A 67 4.67 2.32 5.62
C THR A 67 4.25 0.86 5.47
N ALA A 68 5.13 0.01 4.91
CA ALA A 68 4.90 -1.43 4.84
C ALA A 68 4.82 -2.08 6.23
N ARG A 69 5.72 -1.72 7.16
CA ARG A 69 5.66 -2.19 8.56
C ARG A 69 4.40 -1.72 9.28
N ARG A 70 3.90 -0.51 9.00
CA ARG A 70 2.63 -0.02 9.56
C ARG A 70 1.44 -0.84 9.08
N LEU A 71 1.38 -1.18 7.78
CA LEU A 71 0.36 -2.06 7.23
C LEU A 71 0.45 -3.46 7.87
N LEU A 72 1.63 -4.07 7.91
CA LEU A 72 1.84 -5.38 8.50
C LEU A 72 1.38 -5.44 9.97
N ARG A 73 1.77 -4.45 10.79
CA ARG A 73 1.32 -4.37 12.19
C ARG A 73 -0.19 -4.23 12.31
N HIS A 74 -0.81 -3.42 11.45
CA HIS A 74 -2.27 -3.27 11.44
C HIS A 74 -2.95 -4.60 11.13
N ASP A 75 -2.51 -5.29 10.08
CA ASP A 75 -3.12 -6.55 9.65
C ASP A 75 -2.88 -7.70 10.63
N ARG A 76 -1.72 -7.75 11.29
CA ARG A 76 -1.47 -8.69 12.42
C ARG A 76 -2.40 -8.42 13.60
N ALA A 77 -2.61 -7.15 13.95
CA ALA A 77 -3.44 -6.78 15.09
C ALA A 77 -4.95 -7.03 14.86
N HIS A 78 -5.42 -6.94 13.62
CA HIS A 78 -6.85 -6.99 13.29
C HIS A 78 -7.26 -8.20 12.43
N GLY A 79 -6.32 -9.03 12.01
CA GLY A 79 -6.59 -10.22 11.18
C GLY A 79 -7.18 -9.88 9.81
N THR A 80 -6.80 -8.74 9.23
CA THR A 80 -7.44 -8.18 8.03
C THR A 80 -6.68 -8.42 6.73
N GLY A 81 -5.53 -9.10 6.77
CA GLY A 81 -4.76 -9.52 5.59
C GLY A 81 -5.63 -10.26 4.56
N ARG A 82 -5.43 -9.95 3.28
CA ARG A 82 -6.19 -10.53 2.15
C ARG A 82 -5.34 -11.31 1.16
N GLY A 83 -4.03 -11.16 1.21
CA GLY A 83 -3.13 -11.89 0.35
C GLY A 83 -2.99 -13.37 0.72
N PRO A 84 -2.38 -14.17 -0.18
CA PRO A 84 -2.27 -15.63 -0.03
C PRO A 84 -1.41 -16.08 1.16
N VAL A 85 -0.50 -15.24 1.65
CA VAL A 85 0.33 -15.55 2.81
C VAL A 85 -0.14 -14.71 4.00
N PRO A 86 -0.43 -15.32 5.15
CA PRO A 86 -0.88 -14.60 6.35
C PRO A 86 0.11 -13.54 6.83
N ALA A 87 -0.41 -12.48 7.45
CA ALA A 87 0.38 -11.40 8.06
C ALA A 87 1.34 -11.91 9.17
N ASP A 88 0.97 -12.97 9.87
CA ASP A 88 1.79 -13.57 10.94
C ASP A 88 2.94 -14.45 10.42
N ASP A 89 3.07 -14.63 9.11
CA ASP A 89 4.18 -15.39 8.56
C ASP A 89 5.53 -14.70 8.88
N PRO A 90 6.50 -15.38 9.49
CA PRO A 90 7.78 -14.79 9.89
C PRO A 90 8.58 -14.19 8.73
N ARG A 91 8.32 -14.60 7.48
CA ARG A 91 9.01 -14.04 6.31
C ARG A 91 8.82 -12.51 6.18
N TRP A 92 7.72 -11.99 6.73
CA TRP A 92 7.41 -10.56 6.66
C TRP A 92 8.19 -9.70 7.66
N ASP A 93 8.88 -10.31 8.62
CA ASP A 93 9.75 -9.58 9.54
C ASP A 93 11.02 -9.06 8.83
N THR A 94 11.48 -9.79 7.80
CA THR A 94 12.64 -9.42 6.97
C THR A 94 12.26 -8.79 5.64
N ASP A 95 11.04 -9.01 5.14
CA ASP A 95 10.54 -8.41 3.89
C ASP A 95 9.13 -7.78 4.06
N PRO A 96 8.99 -6.69 4.84
CA PRO A 96 7.71 -6.00 4.97
C PRO A 96 7.23 -5.42 3.63
N ARG A 97 8.14 -4.98 2.75
CA ARG A 97 7.80 -4.46 1.42
C ARG A 97 7.19 -5.54 0.52
N GLY A 98 7.65 -6.78 0.62
CA GLY A 98 7.03 -7.95 0.00
C GLY A 98 5.59 -8.16 0.46
N TYR A 99 5.33 -8.03 1.76
CA TYR A 99 3.97 -8.07 2.30
C TYR A 99 3.07 -6.98 1.69
N ALA A 100 3.54 -5.73 1.67
CA ALA A 100 2.77 -4.62 1.09
C ALA A 100 2.43 -4.84 -0.40
N ARG A 101 3.37 -5.38 -1.19
CA ARG A 101 3.14 -5.73 -2.60
C ARG A 101 2.08 -6.82 -2.75
N GLN A 102 2.10 -7.84 -1.88
CA GLN A 102 1.09 -8.89 -1.87
C GLN A 102 -0.31 -8.31 -1.59
N GLU A 103 -0.44 -7.52 -0.53
CA GLU A 103 -1.74 -6.96 -0.12
C GLU A 103 -2.29 -5.99 -1.16
N HIS A 104 -1.44 -5.20 -1.80
CA HIS A 104 -1.87 -4.34 -2.89
C HIS A 104 -2.31 -5.13 -4.13
N ALA A 105 -1.62 -6.24 -4.47
CA ALA A 105 -2.06 -7.11 -5.56
C ALA A 105 -3.44 -7.71 -5.27
N ALA A 106 -3.70 -8.14 -4.03
CA ALA A 106 -5.02 -8.61 -3.61
C ALA A 106 -6.09 -7.50 -3.68
N ALA A 107 -5.77 -6.28 -3.24
CA ALA A 107 -6.69 -5.15 -3.29
C ALA A 107 -7.08 -4.77 -4.74
N VAL A 108 -6.13 -4.74 -5.68
CA VAL A 108 -6.41 -4.45 -7.09
C VAL A 108 -7.32 -5.50 -7.73
N LEU A 109 -7.14 -6.78 -7.36
CA LEU A 109 -8.03 -7.86 -7.82
C LEU A 109 -9.45 -7.67 -7.26
N ASP A 110 -9.57 -7.41 -5.96
CA ASP A 110 -10.87 -7.15 -5.31
C ASP A 110 -11.60 -5.94 -5.93
N GLU A 111 -10.88 -4.86 -6.24
CA GLU A 111 -11.41 -3.65 -6.88
C GLU A 111 -11.92 -3.95 -8.30
N HIS A 112 -11.12 -4.68 -9.09
CA HIS A 112 -11.51 -5.09 -10.44
C HIS A 112 -12.78 -5.97 -10.43
N ASP A 113 -12.85 -6.95 -9.53
CA ASP A 113 -14.01 -7.84 -9.43
C ASP A 113 -15.28 -7.08 -9.01
N GLN A 114 -15.16 -6.07 -8.15
CA GLN A 114 -16.28 -5.20 -7.77
C GLN A 114 -16.78 -4.32 -8.92
N GLU A 115 -15.89 -3.85 -9.80
CA GLU A 115 -16.27 -3.07 -10.98
C GLU A 115 -17.05 -3.92 -11.98
N HIS A 116 -16.62 -5.17 -12.25
CA HIS A 116 -17.34 -6.10 -13.13
C HIS A 116 -18.69 -6.54 -12.56
N ALA A 117 -18.82 -6.66 -11.25
CA ALA A 117 -20.09 -7.01 -10.61
C ALA A 117 -21.13 -5.87 -10.65
N ARG A 118 -20.72 -4.64 -10.98
CA ARG A 118 -21.59 -3.44 -11.03
C ARG A 118 -21.98 -3.02 -12.45
N ALA A 119 -21.40 -3.65 -13.47
CA ALA A 119 -21.67 -3.40 -14.89
C ALA A 119 -22.79 -4.30 -15.42
#